data_AF-A0A0B6Y533-F1
#
_entry.id   AF-A0A0B6Y533-F1
#
_cell.length_a   1.000
_cell.length_b   1.000
_cell.length_c   1.000
_cell.angle_alpha   90.00
_cell.angle_beta   90.00
_cell.angle_gamma   90.00
#
_symmetry.space_group_name_H-M   'P 1'
#
loop_
_entity.id
_entity.type
_entity.pdbx_description
1 polymer ?
#
loop_
_entity_poly.entity_id
_entity_poly.type
_entity_poly.pdbx_seq_one_letter_code
_entity_poly.pdbx_strand_id
1 'polypeptide(L)'
;RHWTSYWDCVVVDAEKPLFFEDGTILRKVDTITGALSLGRHLGPIKRGEIYSGGSCEVVSRLLGARGSDVLYVGDHIFGDILKSKKIRGWRTCLIIPELAMELKVWTDKRQLFDNLTRIEIALSDIYRHLDSSTNQTPDTSHISHSLRTVVHEP
;
A
#
# COMPACT_ATOMS: atom_id res chain seq x y z
N ARG A 1 29.28 -8.96 7.93
CA ARG A 1 29.09 -8.36 6.59
C ARG A 1 28.37 -7.03 6.77
N HIS A 2 28.78 -5.96 6.07
CA HIS A 2 28.11 -4.66 6.18
C HIS A 2 26.77 -4.69 5.43
N TRP A 3 25.72 -4.02 5.95
CA TRP A 3 24.37 -4.11 5.40
C TRP A 3 24.25 -3.57 3.97
N THR A 4 25.04 -2.56 3.59
CA THR A 4 25.08 -2.04 2.22
C THR A 4 25.54 -3.07 1.19
N SER A 5 26.21 -4.16 1.62
CA SER A 5 26.62 -5.23 0.71
C SER A 5 25.46 -6.04 0.16
N TYR A 6 24.25 -5.97 0.74
CA TYR A 6 23.05 -6.61 0.20
C TYR A 6 22.38 -5.82 -0.93
N TRP A 7 22.83 -4.58 -1.17
CA TRP A 7 22.16 -3.65 -2.07
C TRP A 7 23.10 -3.21 -3.20
N ASP A 8 22.61 -3.25 -4.44
CA ASP A 8 23.32 -2.69 -5.58
C ASP A 8 23.25 -1.16 -5.62
N CYS A 9 22.20 -0.59 -5.02
CA CYS A 9 21.96 0.84 -4.86
C CYS A 9 21.28 1.12 -3.53
N VAL A 10 21.72 2.17 -2.83
CA VAL A 10 21.08 2.65 -1.61
C VAL A 10 20.70 4.11 -1.81
N VAL A 11 19.42 4.43 -1.65
CA VAL A 11 18.89 5.80 -1.71
C VAL A 11 18.17 6.10 -0.40
N VAL A 12 18.55 7.19 0.24
CA VAL A 12 17.91 7.73 1.45
C VAL A 12 17.22 9.05 1.13
N ASP A 13 16.47 9.61 2.07
CA ASP A 13 15.77 10.91 1.93
C ASP A 13 14.93 11.02 0.65
N ALA A 14 14.24 9.94 0.29
CA ALA A 14 13.46 9.87 -0.94
C ALA A 14 12.26 10.86 -0.96
N GLU A 15 11.81 11.34 0.20
CA GLU A 15 10.65 12.24 0.33
C GLU A 15 9.37 11.70 -0.34
N LYS A 16 9.03 10.43 -0.09
CA LYS A 16 7.78 9.84 -0.61
C LYS A 16 6.57 10.67 -0.11
N PRO A 17 5.57 11.00 -0.97
CA PRO A 17 5.36 10.49 -2.32
C PRO A 17 6.09 11.24 -3.45
N LEU A 18 6.77 12.36 -3.17
CA LEU A 18 7.44 13.20 -4.18
C LEU A 18 8.45 12.41 -5.02
N PHE A 19 9.11 11.40 -4.43
CA PHE A 19 9.98 10.45 -5.12
C PHE A 19 9.36 9.83 -6.40
N PHE A 20 8.06 9.54 -6.36
CA PHE A 20 7.35 8.89 -7.46
C PHE A 20 6.87 9.88 -8.54
N GLU A 21 6.97 11.17 -8.25
CA GLU A 21 6.64 12.28 -9.14
C GLU A 21 7.95 12.83 -9.74
N ASP A 22 8.26 14.12 -9.52
CA ASP A 22 9.49 14.76 -10.02
C ASP A 22 10.70 14.54 -9.11
N GLY A 23 10.47 14.18 -7.85
CA GLY A 23 11.52 13.95 -6.85
C GLY A 23 12.34 15.20 -6.52
N THR A 24 13.54 14.96 -5.98
CA THR A 24 14.50 16.02 -5.61
C THR A 24 15.84 15.84 -6.33
N ILE A 25 16.82 16.69 -6.04
CA ILE A 25 18.17 16.54 -6.59
C ILE A 25 18.82 15.28 -6.00
N LEU A 26 19.20 14.32 -6.83
CA LEU A 26 20.01 13.18 -6.40
C LEU A 26 21.42 13.65 -6.02
N ARG A 27 21.85 13.36 -4.79
CA ARG A 27 23.20 13.67 -4.27
C ARG A 27 23.87 12.42 -3.72
N LYS A 28 25.20 12.42 -3.62
CA LYS A 28 25.96 11.36 -2.97
C LYS A 28 26.15 11.70 -1.49
N VAL A 29 26.02 10.71 -0.62
CA VAL A 29 26.26 10.83 0.82
C VAL A 29 27.73 10.45 1.10
N ASP A 30 28.43 11.31 1.82
CA ASP A 30 29.68 10.95 2.48
C ASP A 30 29.35 10.03 3.67
N THR A 31 29.79 8.77 3.59
CA THR A 31 29.46 7.75 4.59
C THR A 31 30.22 7.91 5.91
N ILE A 32 31.25 8.76 5.96
CA ILE A 32 32.01 9.08 7.18
C ILE A 32 31.34 10.24 7.91
N THR A 33 30.99 11.31 7.17
CA THR A 33 30.48 12.56 7.77
C THR A 33 28.96 12.66 7.77
N GLY A 34 28.27 11.88 6.94
CA GLY A 34 26.84 12.00 6.67
C GLY A 34 26.48 13.19 5.76
N ALA A 35 27.45 13.98 5.32
CA ALA A 35 27.21 15.17 4.50
C ALA A 35 26.84 14.82 3.06
N LEU A 36 26.05 15.70 2.43
CA LEU A 36 25.69 15.57 1.01
C LEU A 36 26.75 16.23 0.13
N SER A 37 27.11 15.57 -0.97
CA SER A 37 27.96 16.13 -2.01
C SER A 37 27.36 17.42 -2.57
N LEU A 38 28.21 18.39 -2.90
CA LEU A 38 27.78 19.60 -3.58
C LEU A 38 27.28 19.28 -4.99
N GLY A 39 26.13 19.82 -5.36
CA GLY A 39 25.54 19.68 -6.68
C GLY A 39 24.82 18.35 -6.91
N ARG A 40 24.46 18.09 -8.18
CA ARG A 40 23.72 16.90 -8.61
C ARG A 40 24.69 15.78 -8.97
N HIS A 41 24.39 14.55 -8.52
CA HIS A 41 25.09 13.35 -8.99
C HIS A 41 24.75 13.06 -10.45
N LEU A 42 25.77 13.00 -11.31
CA LEU A 42 25.64 12.73 -12.75
C LEU A 42 26.30 11.41 -13.16
N GLY A 43 27.02 10.75 -12.24
CA GLY A 43 27.74 9.51 -12.52
C GLY A 43 26.85 8.26 -12.48
N PRO A 44 27.40 7.10 -12.85
CA PRO A 44 26.72 5.83 -12.64
C PRO A 44 26.53 5.54 -11.15
N ILE A 45 25.57 4.67 -10.82
CA ILE A 45 25.42 4.12 -9.48
C ILE A 45 26.53 3.12 -9.23
N LYS A 46 27.16 3.18 -8.05
CA LYS A 46 28.21 2.25 -7.63
C LYS A 46 27.82 1.55 -6.34
N ARG A 47 28.04 0.24 -6.31
CA ARG A 47 27.79 -0.58 -5.12
C ARG A 47 28.64 -0.09 -3.94
N GLY A 48 28.01 0.03 -2.78
CA GLY A 48 28.65 0.54 -1.56
C GLY A 48 28.60 2.06 -1.41
N GLU A 49 28.19 2.81 -2.43
CA GLU A 49 27.85 4.24 -2.29
C GLU A 49 26.40 4.41 -1.82
N ILE A 50 26.15 5.49 -1.10
CA ILE A 50 24.81 5.88 -0.63
C ILE A 50 24.43 7.19 -1.32
N TYR A 51 23.20 7.28 -1.80
CA TYR A 51 22.64 8.46 -2.44
C TYR A 51 21.47 9.01 -1.61
N SER A 52 21.17 10.29 -1.77
CA SER A 52 20.08 10.98 -1.07
C SER A 52 19.21 11.72 -2.10
N GLY A 53 17.89 11.65 -1.90
CA GLY A 53 16.89 12.28 -2.75
C GLY A 53 16.68 11.59 -4.10
N GLY A 54 16.53 12.39 -5.16
CA GLY A 54 16.28 11.88 -6.51
C GLY A 54 14.81 11.55 -6.77
N SER A 55 14.58 10.83 -7.86
CA SER A 55 13.25 10.34 -8.24
C SER A 55 13.33 8.89 -8.71
N CYS A 56 12.20 8.20 -8.67
CA CYS A 56 12.07 6.82 -9.15
C CYS A 56 12.56 6.67 -10.60
N GLU A 57 12.30 7.68 -11.45
CA GLU A 57 12.72 7.68 -12.85
C GLU A 57 14.24 7.75 -12.99
N VAL A 58 14.88 8.65 -12.23
CA VAL A 58 16.34 8.78 -12.23
C VAL A 58 16.99 7.49 -11.73
N VAL A 59 16.49 6.92 -10.63
CA VAL A 59 17.04 5.70 -10.04
C VAL A 59 16.85 4.50 -10.98
N SER A 60 15.65 4.29 -11.54
CA SER A 60 15.41 3.21 -12.51
C SER A 60 16.29 3.34 -13.75
N ARG A 61 16.45 4.55 -14.27
CA ARG A 61 17.31 4.79 -15.43
C ARG A 61 18.77 4.45 -15.11
N LEU A 62 19.27 4.84 -13.95
CA LEU A 62 20.64 4.54 -13.54
C LEU A 62 20.87 3.05 -13.28
N LEU A 63 19.83 2.32 -12.88
CA LEU A 63 19.84 0.86 -12.72
C LEU A 63 19.55 0.10 -14.03
N GLY A 64 19.20 0.79 -15.11
CA GLY A 64 18.82 0.18 -16.38
C GLY A 64 17.49 -0.59 -16.34
N ALA A 65 16.63 -0.32 -15.37
CA ALA A 65 15.35 -1.00 -15.18
C ALA A 65 14.18 -0.24 -15.84
N ARG A 66 13.22 -0.97 -16.42
CA ARG A 66 11.94 -0.41 -16.87
C ARG A 66 10.86 -0.65 -15.82
N GLY A 67 9.73 0.03 -15.93
CA GLY A 67 8.67 -0.04 -14.92
C GLY A 67 8.23 -1.46 -14.57
N SER A 68 7.99 -2.31 -15.57
CA SER A 68 7.59 -3.70 -15.40
C SER A 68 8.64 -4.59 -14.73
N ASP A 69 9.92 -4.17 -14.75
CA ASP A 69 11.04 -4.95 -14.22
C ASP A 69 11.17 -4.74 -12.70
N VAL A 70 10.60 -3.64 -12.17
CA VAL A 70 10.72 -3.26 -10.77
C VAL A 70 9.56 -3.83 -9.95
N LEU A 71 9.89 -4.51 -8.85
CA LEU A 71 8.97 -4.84 -7.76
C LEU A 71 9.28 -3.95 -6.57
N TYR A 72 8.38 -3.03 -6.25
CA TYR A 72 8.50 -2.16 -5.09
C TYR A 72 7.81 -2.79 -3.88
N VAL A 73 8.56 -2.91 -2.78
CA VAL A 73 8.08 -3.51 -1.54
C VAL A 73 8.01 -2.41 -0.48
N GLY A 74 6.85 -2.26 0.16
CA GLY A 74 6.64 -1.23 1.19
C GLY A 74 5.37 -1.50 1.98
N ASP A 75 5.19 -0.80 3.08
CA ASP A 75 4.08 -0.93 4.03
C ASP A 75 3.06 0.22 3.92
N HIS A 76 3.46 1.35 3.33
CA HIS A 76 2.62 2.52 3.27
C HIS A 76 1.73 2.54 2.02
N ILE A 77 0.49 2.03 2.10
CA ILE A 77 -0.43 1.85 0.96
C ILE A 77 -0.53 3.06 0.00
N PHE A 78 -0.56 4.30 0.52
CA PHE A 78 -0.69 5.49 -0.31
C PHE A 78 0.65 5.93 -0.94
N GLY A 79 1.63 6.26 -0.11
CA GLY A 79 2.98 6.66 -0.51
C GLY A 79 3.71 5.63 -1.37
N ASP A 80 3.55 4.33 -1.10
CA ASP A 80 4.36 3.27 -1.70
C ASP A 80 3.67 2.56 -2.85
N ILE A 81 2.37 2.29 -2.76
CA ILE A 81 1.66 1.37 -3.68
C ILE A 81 0.85 2.14 -4.72
N LEU A 82 0.00 3.07 -4.27
CA LEU A 82 -0.91 3.78 -5.19
C LEU A 82 -0.15 4.68 -6.17
N LYS A 83 0.91 5.36 -5.72
CA LYS A 83 1.70 6.27 -6.55
C LYS A 83 2.65 5.53 -7.50
N SER A 84 3.34 4.49 -7.02
CA SER A 84 4.25 3.69 -7.85
C SER A 84 3.53 2.95 -8.98
N LYS A 85 2.34 2.39 -8.71
CA LYS A 85 1.52 1.68 -9.71
C LYS A 85 0.91 2.63 -10.74
N LYS A 86 0.28 3.72 -10.30
CA LYS A 86 -0.46 4.65 -11.19
C LYS A 86 0.45 5.44 -12.11
N ILE A 87 1.62 5.87 -11.61
CA ILE A 87 2.46 6.82 -12.34
C ILE A 87 3.47 6.09 -13.23
N ARG A 88 4.00 4.93 -12.82
CA ARG A 88 5.21 4.35 -13.45
C ARG A 88 5.13 2.86 -13.79
N GLY A 89 4.00 2.20 -13.53
CA GLY A 89 3.79 0.80 -13.90
C GLY A 89 4.71 -0.19 -13.17
N TRP A 90 5.23 0.19 -12.00
CA TRP A 90 5.97 -0.73 -11.14
C TRP A 90 5.03 -1.80 -10.59
N ARG A 91 5.53 -3.03 -10.46
CA ARG A 91 4.85 -4.05 -9.66
C ARG A 91 5.00 -3.70 -8.20
N THR A 92 4.03 -4.05 -7.38
CA THR A 92 4.00 -3.65 -5.96
C THR A 92 3.73 -4.84 -5.06
N CYS A 93 4.44 -4.91 -3.94
CA CYS A 93 4.21 -5.84 -2.84
C CYS A 93 3.95 -5.00 -1.58
N LEU A 94 2.73 -5.08 -1.06
CA LEU A 94 2.35 -4.38 0.17
C LEU A 94 2.62 -5.32 1.36
N ILE A 95 3.45 -4.86 2.29
CA ILE A 95 3.65 -5.50 3.58
C ILE A 95 2.55 -5.02 4.52
N ILE A 96 1.78 -5.95 5.08
CA ILE A 96 0.74 -5.66 6.08
C ILE A 96 1.06 -6.48 7.34
N PRO A 97 1.79 -5.91 8.31
CA PRO A 97 2.16 -6.62 9.54
C PRO A 97 0.95 -7.14 10.33
N GLU A 98 -0.14 -6.38 10.33
CA GLU A 98 -1.38 -6.67 11.07
C GLU A 98 -2.14 -7.85 10.50
N LEU A 99 -1.95 -8.17 9.21
CA LEU A 99 -2.71 -9.18 8.49
C LEU A 99 -2.60 -10.57 9.13
N ALA A 100 -1.47 -10.90 9.75
CA ALA A 100 -1.32 -12.18 10.45
C ALA A 100 -2.29 -12.30 11.64
N MET A 101 -2.50 -11.22 12.39
CA MET A 101 -3.47 -11.18 13.48
C MET A 101 -4.89 -11.13 12.95
N GLU A 102 -5.15 -10.32 11.92
CA GLU A 102 -6.47 -10.25 11.28
C GLU A 102 -6.93 -11.60 10.75
N LEU A 103 -6.05 -12.36 10.09
CA LEU A 103 -6.35 -13.70 9.60
C LEU A 103 -6.69 -14.68 10.73
N LYS A 104 -6.02 -14.56 11.88
CA LYS A 104 -6.34 -15.36 13.05
C LYS A 104 -7.73 -15.01 13.57
N VAL A 105 -8.01 -13.73 13.82
CA VAL A 105 -9.32 -13.27 14.31
C VAL A 105 -10.43 -13.64 13.33
N TRP A 106 -10.22 -13.44 12.03
CA TRP A 106 -11.14 -13.83 10.98
C TRP A 106 -11.48 -15.32 11.03
N THR A 107 -10.46 -16.16 11.24
CA THR A 107 -10.64 -17.62 11.34
C THR A 107 -11.41 -17.99 12.61
N ASP A 108 -11.04 -17.41 13.75
CA ASP A 108 -11.64 -17.70 15.06
C ASP A 108 -13.10 -17.21 15.15
N LYS A 109 -13.40 -16.06 14.52
CA LYS A 109 -14.71 -15.39 14.55
C LYS A 109 -15.54 -15.61 13.28
N ARG A 110 -15.19 -16.59 12.46
CA ARG A 110 -15.83 -16.86 11.16
C ARG A 110 -17.36 -16.95 11.24
N GLN A 111 -17.90 -17.50 12.32
CA GLN A 111 -19.35 -17.62 12.52
C GLN A 111 -20.06 -16.26 12.57
N LEU A 112 -19.42 -15.22 13.11
CA LEU A 112 -20.00 -13.87 13.13
C LEU A 112 -20.11 -13.30 11.70
N PHE A 113 -19.09 -13.53 10.88
CA PHE A 113 -19.12 -13.15 9.46
C PHE A 113 -20.18 -13.93 8.68
N ASP A 114 -20.29 -15.24 8.89
CA ASP A 114 -21.35 -16.05 8.27
C ASP A 114 -22.75 -15.56 8.68
N ASN A 115 -22.94 -15.17 9.95
CA ASN A 115 -24.19 -14.60 10.43
C ASN A 115 -24.48 -13.23 9.79
N LEU A 116 -23.47 -12.37 9.67
CA LEU A 116 -23.60 -11.07 8.99
C LEU A 116 -24.01 -11.26 7.53
N THR A 117 -23.37 -12.19 6.81
CA THR A 117 -23.73 -12.52 5.42
C THR A 117 -25.17 -13.03 5.29
N ARG A 118 -25.64 -13.87 6.24
CA ARG A 118 -27.05 -14.31 6.26
C ARG A 118 -28.02 -13.15 6.45
N ILE A 119 -27.69 -12.21 7.35
CA ILE A 119 -28.48 -11.01 7.59
C ILE A 119 -28.54 -10.14 6.32
N GLU A 120 -27.41 -9.94 5.64
CA GLU A 120 -27.34 -9.19 4.38
C GLU A 120 -28.17 -9.84 3.26
N ILE A 121 -28.14 -11.17 3.14
CA ILE A 121 -28.97 -11.92 2.18
C ILE A 121 -30.46 -11.72 2.49
N ALA A 122 -30.86 -11.84 3.76
CA ALA A 122 -32.26 -11.64 4.17
C ALA A 122 -32.75 -10.22 3.88
N LEU A 123 -31.90 -9.20 4.10
CA LEU A 123 -32.19 -7.83 3.68
C LEU A 123 -32.37 -7.74 2.16
N SER A 124 -31.42 -8.28 1.39
CA SER A 124 -31.49 -8.26 -0.07
C SER A 124 -32.78 -8.91 -0.60
N ASP A 125 -33.20 -10.03 -0.01
CA ASP A 125 -34.42 -10.73 -0.40
C ASP A 125 -35.67 -9.88 -0.12
N ILE A 126 -35.78 -9.23 1.04
CA ILE A 126 -36.90 -8.34 1.36
C ILE A 126 -36.98 -7.18 0.36
N TYR A 127 -35.85 -6.56 0.03
CA TYR A 127 -35.80 -5.49 -0.97
C TYR A 127 -36.08 -5.97 -2.39
N ARG A 128 -35.76 -7.23 -2.73
CA ARG A 128 -36.00 -7.79 -4.08
C ARG A 128 -37.49 -8.02 -4.37
N HIS A 129 -38.31 -8.26 -3.33
CA HIS A 129 -39.75 -8.48 -3.46
C HIS A 129 -40.57 -7.19 -3.36
N LEU A 130 -39.93 -6.03 -3.24
CA LEU A 130 -40.55 -4.70 -3.40
C LEU A 130 -40.48 -4.30 -4.86
N ASP A 131 -41.50 -4.67 -5.60
CA ASP A 131 -41.77 -4.17 -6.94
C ASP A 131 -42.30 -2.72 -6.91
N SER A 132 -42.13 -1.99 -8.03
CA SER A 132 -42.46 -0.56 -8.17
C SER A 132 -43.94 -0.19 -7.94
N SER A 133 -44.79 -1.18 -7.66
CA SER A 133 -46.20 -1.09 -7.29
C SER A 133 -46.45 -1.04 -5.78
N THR A 134 -45.43 -1.28 -4.94
CA THR A 134 -45.56 -1.27 -3.48
C THR A 134 -45.44 0.13 -2.90
N ASN A 135 -46.50 0.59 -2.21
CA ASN A 135 -46.54 1.90 -1.51
C ASN A 135 -46.09 1.81 -0.04
N GLN A 136 -45.60 0.65 0.42
CA GLN A 136 -45.15 0.43 1.79
C GLN A 136 -43.68 0.08 1.82
N THR A 137 -42.90 0.85 2.57
CA THR A 137 -41.52 0.49 2.95
C THR A 137 -41.57 -0.72 3.89
N PRO A 138 -40.82 -1.81 3.66
CA PRO A 138 -40.78 -2.94 4.57
C PRO A 138 -40.18 -2.51 5.90
N ASP A 139 -40.72 -3.07 6.98
CA ASP A 139 -40.13 -2.93 8.30
C ASP A 139 -38.83 -3.74 8.38
N THR A 140 -37.70 -3.05 8.29
CA THR A 140 -36.35 -3.61 8.41
C THR A 140 -35.77 -3.42 9.83
N SER A 141 -36.56 -2.91 10.78
CA SER A 141 -36.08 -2.51 12.11
C SER A 141 -35.41 -3.67 12.85
N HIS A 142 -36.01 -4.87 12.79
CA HIS A 142 -35.50 -6.07 13.44
C HIS A 142 -34.16 -6.54 12.84
N ILE A 143 -34.00 -6.39 11.52
CA ILE A 143 -32.81 -6.83 10.81
C ILE A 143 -31.67 -5.81 10.97
N SER A 144 -32.00 -4.52 10.92
CA SER A 144 -31.08 -3.43 11.25
C SER A 144 -30.57 -3.53 12.69
N HIS A 145 -31.44 -3.89 13.63
CA HIS A 145 -31.04 -4.15 15.01
C HIS A 145 -30.11 -5.37 15.12
N SER A 146 -30.46 -6.48 14.47
CA SER A 146 -29.64 -7.70 14.46
C SER A 146 -28.25 -7.45 13.84
N LEU A 147 -28.18 -6.67 12.76
CA LEU A 147 -26.92 -6.27 12.12
C LEU A 147 -26.04 -5.45 13.06
N ARG A 148 -26.62 -4.47 13.79
CA ARG A 148 -25.88 -3.69 14.79
C ARG A 148 -25.35 -4.57 15.93
N THR A 149 -26.12 -5.53 16.41
CA THR A 149 -25.69 -6.43 17.48
C THR A 149 -24.50 -7.28 17.06
N VAL A 150 -24.54 -7.87 15.86
CA VAL A 150 -23.44 -8.72 15.35
C VAL A 150 -22.18 -7.90 15.04
N VAL A 151 -22.32 -6.68 14.51
CA VAL A 151 -21.18 -5.80 14.19
C VAL A 151 -20.43 -5.32 15.43
N HIS A 152 -21.13 -5.19 16.57
CA HIS A 152 -20.53 -4.75 17.83
C HIS A 152 -20.17 -5.90 18.77
N GLU A 153 -20.30 -7.15 18.32
CA GLU A 153 -19.92 -8.32 19.12
C GLU A 153 -18.38 -8.41 19.21
N PRO A 154 -17.81 -8.50 20.44
CA PRO A 154 -16.36 -8.43 20.67
C PRO A 154 -15.59 -9.69 20.25
#